data_AF-A0A7I7XFB0-F1
#
_entry.id   AF-A0A7I7XFB0-F1
#
_cell.length_a   1.000
_cell.length_b   1.000
_cell.length_c   1.000
_cell.angle_alpha   90.00
_cell.angle_beta   90.00
_cell.angle_gamma   90.00
#
_symmetry.space_group_name_H-M   'P 1'
#
loop_
_entity.id
_entity.type
_entity.pdbx_description
1 polymer ?
#
loop_
_entity_poly.entity_id
_entity_poly.type
_entity_poly.pdbx_seq_one_letter_code
_entity_poly.pdbx_strand_id
1 'polypeptide(L)'
;MPADQCPRGHLTPTAAERDARGHCRQCERDRAKANRVSDSMRLTMVRAFEDAGVQFVDDDGQPVAAAEVVRQLAALYAAGALPAA
;
A
#
# COMPACT_ATOMS: atom_id res chain seq x y z
N MET A 1 -30.91 8.11 -1.67
CA MET A 1 -30.41 6.72 -1.56
C MET A 1 -31.53 5.90 -0.96
N PRO A 2 -31.93 4.77 -1.56
CA PRO A 2 -32.94 3.91 -0.95
C PRO A 2 -32.41 3.39 0.40
N ALA A 3 -33.31 3.25 1.38
CA ALA A 3 -32.95 3.01 2.78
C ALA A 3 -32.24 1.66 3.00
N ASP A 4 -32.35 0.77 2.03
CA ASP A 4 -31.79 -0.58 1.98
C ASP A 4 -30.42 -0.65 1.28
N GLN A 5 -29.82 0.47 0.88
CA GLN A 5 -28.53 0.46 0.16
C GLN A 5 -27.48 1.36 0.79
N CYS A 6 -26.24 0.90 0.80
CA CYS A 6 -25.08 1.67 1.25
C CYS A 6 -24.64 2.68 0.18
N PRO A 7 -23.73 3.62 0.49
CA PRO A 7 -23.24 4.63 -0.45
C PRO A 7 -22.65 4.08 -1.76
N ARG A 8 -22.26 2.80 -1.79
CA ARG A 8 -21.69 2.10 -2.94
C ARG A 8 -22.69 1.17 -3.66
N GLY A 9 -23.98 1.22 -3.29
CA GLY A 9 -25.03 0.43 -3.93
C GLY A 9 -25.16 -1.02 -3.43
N HIS A 10 -24.44 -1.42 -2.38
CA HIS A 10 -24.63 -2.74 -1.78
C HIS A 10 -25.92 -2.78 -0.96
N LEU A 11 -26.64 -3.89 -1.04
CA LEU A 11 -27.80 -4.16 -0.18
C LEU A 11 -27.36 -4.20 1.29
N THR A 12 -28.03 -3.38 2.09
CA THR A 12 -27.95 -3.28 3.55
C THR A 12 -29.37 -3.17 4.05
N PRO A 13 -30.05 -4.32 4.26
CA PRO A 13 -31.46 -4.34 4.63
C PRO A 13 -31.73 -3.59 5.95
N THR A 14 -30.72 -3.35 6.79
CA THR A 14 -30.88 -2.58 8.02
C THR A 14 -29.79 -1.52 8.22
N ALA A 15 -30.16 -0.41 8.88
CA ALA A 15 -29.22 0.64 9.25
C ALA A 15 -28.13 0.19 10.24
N ALA A 16 -28.41 -0.86 11.04
CA ALA A 16 -27.48 -1.44 12.01
C ALA A 16 -26.29 -2.18 11.36
N GLU A 17 -26.37 -2.52 10.06
CA GLU A 17 -25.30 -3.17 9.31
C GLU A 17 -24.28 -2.17 8.73
N ARG A 18 -24.45 -0.88 9.03
CA ARG A 18 -23.61 0.22 8.56
C ARG A 18 -22.63 0.65 9.65
N ASP A 19 -21.40 0.98 9.26
CA ASP A 19 -20.41 1.62 10.13
C ASP A 19 -20.81 3.08 10.44
N ALA A 20 -20.06 3.74 11.34
CA ALA A 20 -20.27 5.15 11.68
C ALA A 20 -20.14 6.11 10.47
N ARG A 21 -19.60 5.64 9.35
CA ARG A 21 -19.46 6.37 8.09
C ARG A 21 -20.50 5.95 7.04
N GLY A 22 -21.46 5.10 7.40
CA GLY A 22 -22.53 4.61 6.53
C GLY A 22 -22.15 3.45 5.59
N HIS A 23 -20.95 2.89 5.69
CA HIS A 23 -20.49 1.77 4.86
C HIS A 23 -20.99 0.43 5.38
N CYS A 24 -21.38 -0.47 4.47
CA CYS A 24 -21.71 -1.83 4.85
C CYS A 24 -20.46 -2.69 5.09
N ARG A 25 -20.64 -3.85 5.75
CA ARG A 25 -19.59 -4.86 5.94
C ARG A 25 -18.87 -5.26 4.64
N GLN A 26 -19.55 -5.27 3.50
CA GLN A 26 -18.91 -5.57 2.21
C GLN A 26 -17.94 -4.46 1.80
N CYS A 27 -18.32 -3.19 1.95
CA CYS A 27 -17.42 -2.06 1.70
C CYS A 27 -16.19 -2.10 2.62
N GLU A 28 -16.36 -2.49 3.88
CA GLU A 28 -15.24 -2.67 4.81
C GLU A 28 -14.32 -3.80 4.36
N ARG A 29 -14.86 -4.95 3.94
CA ARG A 29 -14.08 -6.08 3.40
C ARG A 29 -13.33 -5.70 2.14
N ASP A 30 -13.98 -4.98 1.22
CA ASP A 30 -13.37 -4.52 -0.03
C ASP A 30 -12.22 -3.54 0.27
N ARG A 31 -12.42 -2.62 1.22
CA ARG A 31 -11.37 -1.71 1.67
C ARG A 31 -10.22 -2.45 2.33
N ALA A 32 -10.51 -3.41 3.21
CA ALA A 32 -9.49 -4.23 3.84
C ALA A 32 -8.70 -5.05 2.81
N LYS A 33 -9.39 -5.60 1.79
CA LYS A 33 -8.75 -6.30 0.68
C LYS A 33 -7.85 -5.36 -0.12
N ALA A 34 -8.33 -4.16 -0.47
CA ALA A 34 -7.53 -3.17 -1.18
C ALA A 34 -6.27 -2.78 -0.40
N ASN A 35 -6.39 -2.53 0.91
CA ASN A 35 -5.25 -2.23 1.77
C ASN A 35 -4.22 -3.38 1.77
N ARG A 36 -4.67 -4.64 1.92
CA ARG A 36 -3.77 -5.81 1.87
C ARG A 36 -3.02 -5.92 0.55
N VAL A 37 -3.70 -5.66 -0.57
CA VAL A 37 -3.07 -5.66 -1.90
C VAL A 37 -2.03 -4.54 -1.99
N SER A 38 -2.39 -3.32 -1.57
CA SER A 38 -1.44 -2.19 -1.55
C SER A 38 -0.22 -2.46 -0.67
N ASP A 39 -0.41 -3.03 0.51
CA ASP A 39 0.70 -3.37 1.41
C ASP A 39 1.58 -4.49 0.84
N SER A 40 0.98 -5.49 0.19
CA SER A 40 1.71 -6.52 -0.54
C SER A 40 2.55 -5.94 -1.69
N MET A 41 2.00 -4.98 -2.44
CA MET A 41 2.74 -4.32 -3.52
C MET A 41 3.91 -3.49 -2.98
N ARG A 42 3.71 -2.77 -1.86
CA ARG A 42 4.79 -2.03 -1.18
C ARG A 42 5.93 -2.94 -0.76
N LEU A 43 5.62 -4.07 -0.10
CA LEU A 43 6.62 -5.05 0.30
C LEU A 43 7.35 -5.65 -0.91
N THR A 44 6.64 -5.89 -2.00
CA THR A 44 7.24 -6.39 -3.24
C THR A 44 8.21 -5.37 -3.84
N MET A 45 7.85 -4.08 -3.85
CA MET A 45 8.73 -3.02 -4.31
C MET A 45 9.99 -2.90 -3.45
N VAL A 46 9.85 -2.91 -2.12
CA VAL A 46 11.00 -2.84 -1.19
C VAL A 46 11.96 -3.99 -1.48
N ARG A 47 11.45 -5.23 -1.57
CA ARG A 47 12.27 -6.40 -1.89
C ARG A 47 12.97 -6.29 -3.25
N ALA A 48 12.27 -5.80 -4.27
CA ALA A 48 12.87 -5.62 -5.60
C ALA A 48 14.03 -4.61 -5.58
N PHE A 49 13.94 -3.55 -4.76
CA PHE A 49 15.03 -2.60 -4.57
C PHE A 49 16.15 -3.18 -3.71
N GLU A 50 15.84 -3.96 -2.68
CA GLU A 50 16.84 -4.69 -1.88
C GLU A 50 17.62 -5.70 -2.74
N ASP A 51 16.94 -6.44 -3.60
CA ASP A 51 17.56 -7.36 -4.58
C ASP A 51 18.47 -6.62 -5.57
N ALA A 52 18.14 -5.36 -5.88
CA ALA A 52 18.98 -4.47 -6.68
C ALA A 52 20.14 -3.83 -5.89
N GLY A 53 20.22 -4.07 -4.58
CA GLY A 53 21.30 -3.60 -3.69
C GLY A 53 20.99 -2.36 -2.88
N VAL A 54 19.74 -1.90 -2.82
CA VAL A 54 19.33 -0.77 -1.96
C VAL A 54 19.18 -1.26 -0.51
N GLN A 55 19.79 -0.53 0.42
CA GLN A 55 19.69 -0.78 1.85
C GLN A 55 18.73 0.24 2.50
N PHE A 56 17.67 -0.27 3.12
CA PHE A 56 16.72 0.53 3.89
C PHE A 56 17.00 0.54 5.40
N VAL A 57 17.86 -0.37 5.86
CA VAL A 57 18.34 -0.48 7.24
C VAL A 57 19.86 -0.59 7.26
N ASP A 58 20.49 0.00 8.28
CA ASP A 58 21.93 -0.11 8.50
C ASP A 58 22.29 -1.41 9.23
N ASP A 59 23.59 -1.62 9.47
CA ASP A 59 24.12 -2.83 10.13
C ASP A 59 23.60 -3.00 11.58
N ASP A 60 23.18 -1.91 12.22
CA ASP A 60 22.57 -1.89 13.56
C ASP A 60 21.04 -2.05 13.52
N GLY A 61 20.47 -2.26 12.33
CA GLY A 61 19.04 -2.45 12.10
C GLY A 61 18.21 -1.16 12.17
N GLN A 62 18.84 0.01 12.15
CA GLN A 62 18.15 1.30 12.13
C GLN A 62 17.78 1.72 10.72
N PRO A 63 16.65 2.44 10.52
CA PRO A 63 16.28 2.95 9.22
C PRO A 63 17.35 3.89 8.66
N VAL A 64 17.81 3.60 7.44
CA VAL A 64 18.73 4.48 6.71
C VAL A 64 18.02 5.80 6.40
N ALA A 65 18.75 6.91 6.50
CA ALA A 65 18.21 8.23 6.18
C ALA A 65 17.69 8.28 4.74
N ALA A 66 16.53 8.90 4.52
CA ALA A 66 15.91 8.98 3.20
C ALA A 66 16.84 9.56 2.12
N ALA A 67 17.68 10.53 2.48
CA ALA A 67 18.67 11.10 1.56
C ALA A 67 19.69 10.08 1.06
N GLU A 68 20.06 9.12 1.90
CA GLU A 68 21.00 8.05 1.55
C GLU A 68 20.35 7.01 0.63
N VAL A 69 19.10 6.61 0.93
CA VAL A 69 18.31 5.75 0.03
C VAL A 69 18.17 6.37 -1.36
N VAL A 70 17.92 7.68 -1.44
CA VAL A 70 17.84 8.42 -2.72
C VAL A 70 19.18 8.39 -3.46
N ARG A 71 20.32 8.53 -2.75
CA ARG A 71 21.65 8.41 -3.37
C ARG A 71 21.88 7.02 -3.96
N GLN A 72 21.52 5.96 -3.24
CA GLN A 72 21.64 4.59 -3.73
C GLN A 72 20.78 4.35 -4.98
N LEU A 73 19.52 4.80 -4.96
CA LEU A 73 18.62 4.72 -6.11
C LEU A 73 19.15 5.48 -7.33
N ALA A 74 19.69 6.69 -7.13
CA ALA A 74 20.29 7.48 -8.20
C ALA A 74 21.52 6.77 -8.82
N ALA A 75 22.34 6.12 -7.99
CA ALA A 75 23.48 5.33 -8.46
C ALA A 75 23.02 4.13 -9.29
N LEU A 76 21.99 3.40 -8.86
CA LEU A 76 21.42 2.28 -9.62
C LEU A 76 20.82 2.70 -10.95
N TYR A 77 20.13 3.85 -10.98
CA TYR A 77 19.61 4.43 -12.21
C TYR A 77 20.74 4.82 -13.16
N ALA A 78 21.79 5.48 -12.68
CA ALA A 78 22.96 5.85 -13.47
C ALA A 78 23.72 4.61 -14.01
N ALA A 79 23.72 3.50 -13.25
CA ALA A 79 24.31 2.23 -13.66
C ALA A 79 23.44 1.43 -14.66
N GLY A 80 22.23 1.89 -14.98
CA GLY A 80 21.29 1.19 -15.87
C GLY A 80 20.65 -0.05 -15.23
N ALA A 81 20.74 -0.20 -13.91
CA ALA A 81 20.17 -1.33 -13.17
C ALA A 81 18.66 -1.16 -12.88
N LEU A 82 18.13 0.05 -13.09
CA LEU A 82 16.69 0.34 -13.02
C LEU A 82 16.16 0.71 -14.41
N PRO A 83 14.95 0.24 -14.79
CA PRO A 83 14.36 0.63 -16.07
C PRO A 83 14.12 2.14 -16.11
N ALA A 84 14.40 2.77 -17.26
CA ALA A 84 13.97 4.13 -17.52
C ALA A 84 12.44 4.20 -17.49
N ALA A 85 11.90 5.17 -16.76
CA ALA A 85 10.46 5.39 -16.62
C ALA A 85 9.81 5.80 -17.95
#